data_AF-A0A3C1CJ45-F1
#
_entry.id   AF-A0A3C1CJ45-F1
#
_cell.length_a   1.000
_cell.length_b   1.000
_cell.length_c   1.000
_cell.angle_alpha   90.00
_cell.angle_beta   90.00
_cell.angle_gamma   90.00
#
_symmetry.space_group_name_H-M   'P 1'
#
loop_
_entity.id
_entity.type
_entity.pdbx_description
1 polymer ?
#
loop_
_entity_poly.entity_id
_entity_poly.type
_entity_poly.pdbx_seq_one_letter_code
_entity_poly.pdbx_strand_id
1 'polypeptide(L)'
;MAAPNPPVEQLRARAFTIPTEEPESDGTLEWDSTTVVIVEAGSGGRWGLGYTYGHPAAAAIVNSTLAGHVVGGSALSVGASWDAMVGAVRNIGWPGVAAGAISAVDVALW
;
A
#
# COMPACT_ATOMS: atom_id res chain seq x y z
N MET A 1 32.08 3.00 -7.44
CA MET A 1 31.30 2.84 -6.19
C MET A 1 29.84 2.81 -6.59
N ALA A 2 29.06 1.83 -6.14
CA ALA A 2 27.61 1.86 -6.34
C ALA A 2 27.05 3.11 -5.65
N ALA A 3 26.08 3.78 -6.29
CA ALA A 3 25.41 4.91 -5.66
C ALA A 3 24.82 4.45 -4.31
N PRO A 4 24.86 5.29 -3.26
CA PRO A 4 24.21 4.96 -2.00
C PRO A 4 22.75 4.61 -2.26
N ASN A 5 22.27 3.58 -1.57
CA ASN A 5 20.93 3.06 -1.73
C ASN A 5 19.92 4.17 -1.39
N PRO A 6 19.11 4.66 -2.35
CA PRO A 6 18.33 5.86 -2.12
C PRO A 6 17.25 5.56 -1.07
N PRO A 7 17.09 6.42 -0.05
CA PRO A 7 16.08 6.19 0.97
C PRO A 7 14.68 6.43 0.37
N VAL A 8 13.66 5.80 0.94
CA VAL A 8 12.28 6.19 0.67
C VAL A 8 12.06 7.55 1.34
N GLU A 9 11.80 8.58 0.54
CA GLU A 9 11.63 9.97 0.97
C GLU A 9 10.18 10.26 1.35
N GLN A 10 9.24 9.64 0.65
CA GLN A 10 7.81 9.84 0.86
C GLN A 10 7.03 8.58 0.53
N LEU A 11 6.02 8.31 1.32
CA LEU A 11 5.00 7.30 1.05
C LEU A 11 3.64 7.96 1.20
N ARG A 12 2.78 7.84 0.19
CA ARG A 12 1.42 8.41 0.24
C ARG A 12 0.41 7.42 -0.34
N ALA A 13 -0.75 7.31 0.30
CA ALA A 13 -1.84 6.48 -0.16
C ALA A 13 -3.14 7.27 -0.31
N ARG A 14 -3.91 6.95 -1.36
CA ARG A 14 -5.23 7.51 -1.65
C ARG A 14 -6.18 6.40 -2.08
N ALA A 15 -7.44 6.50 -1.66
CA ALA A 15 -8.50 5.59 -2.07
C ALA A 15 -9.42 6.28 -3.07
N PHE A 16 -9.83 5.55 -4.11
CA PHE A 16 -10.78 5.99 -5.12
C PHE A 16 -11.85 4.92 -5.27
N THR A 17 -13.11 5.32 -5.21
CA THR A 17 -14.26 4.44 -5.45
C THR A 17 -14.85 4.77 -6.80
N ILE A 18 -14.84 3.78 -7.70
CA ILE A 18 -15.29 3.89 -9.08
C ILE A 18 -16.61 3.12 -9.19
N PRO A 19 -17.73 3.77 -9.51
CA PRO A 19 -18.99 3.09 -9.76
C PRO A 19 -18.89 2.08 -10.90
N THR A 20 -19.60 0.96 -10.80
CA THR A 20 -19.86 0.08 -11.95
C THR A 20 -20.88 0.74 -12.88
N GLU A 21 -20.95 0.29 -14.14
CA GLU A 21 -21.94 0.83 -15.09
C GLU A 21 -23.37 0.46 -14.70
N GLU A 22 -23.54 -0.73 -14.11
CA GLU A 22 -24.79 -1.29 -13.59
C GLU A 22 -24.53 -2.05 -12.28
N PRO A 23 -25.54 -2.31 -11.43
CA PRO A 23 -25.36 -3.18 -10.26
C PRO A 23 -24.90 -4.58 -10.67
N GLU A 24 -23.87 -5.10 -9.99
CA GLU A 24 -23.25 -6.40 -10.23
C GLU A 24 -23.45 -7.34 -9.04
N SER A 25 -23.40 -8.66 -9.26
CA SER A 25 -23.49 -9.65 -8.19
C SER A 25 -22.86 -11.00 -8.52
N ASP A 26 -22.59 -11.77 -7.47
CA ASP A 26 -22.31 -13.19 -7.52
C ASP A 26 -23.25 -13.97 -6.57
N GLY A 27 -23.03 -15.27 -6.37
CA GLY A 27 -23.90 -16.11 -5.53
C GLY A 27 -23.92 -15.73 -4.03
N THR A 28 -23.08 -14.79 -3.59
CA THR A 28 -22.86 -14.44 -2.19
C THR A 28 -22.76 -12.94 -1.92
N LEU A 29 -22.62 -12.10 -2.95
CA LEU A 29 -22.42 -10.66 -2.79
C LEU A 29 -23.06 -9.86 -3.94
N GLU A 30 -23.56 -8.67 -3.64
CA GLU A 30 -23.98 -7.65 -4.61
C GLU A 30 -23.10 -6.40 -4.41
N TRP A 31 -22.76 -5.70 -5.48
CA TRP A 31 -21.97 -4.47 -5.42
C TRP A 31 -22.30 -3.52 -6.58
N ASP A 32 -21.96 -2.24 -6.42
CA ASP A 32 -22.18 -1.17 -7.39
C ASP A 32 -20.92 -0.35 -7.68
N SER A 33 -19.78 -0.79 -7.16
CA SER A 33 -18.53 -0.05 -7.25
C SER A 33 -17.31 -0.92 -6.94
N THR A 34 -16.16 -0.48 -7.43
CA THR A 34 -14.84 -1.00 -7.06
C THR A 34 -14.04 0.11 -6.39
N THR A 35 -13.47 -0.17 -5.21
CA THR A 35 -12.51 0.73 -4.57
C THR A 35 -11.09 0.28 -4.84
N VAL A 36 -10.29 1.17 -5.43
CA VAL A 36 -8.84 1.02 -5.57
C VAL A 36 -8.12 1.90 -4.55
N VAL A 37 -7.11 1.35 -3.90
CA VAL A 37 -6.18 2.10 -3.06
C VAL A 37 -4.85 2.18 -3.79
N ILE A 38 -4.43 3.39 -4.12
CA ILE A 38 -3.18 3.69 -4.83
C ILE A 38 -2.15 4.17 -3.80
N VAL A 39 -0.96 3.59 -3.87
CA VAL A 39 0.22 3.95 -3.08
C VAL A 39 1.31 4.45 -4.00
N GLU A 40 1.95 5.55 -3.63
CA GLU A 40 3.10 6.11 -4.34
C GLU A 40 4.28 6.21 -3.36
N ALA A 41 5.43 5.65 -3.74
CA ALA A 41 6.68 5.69 -2.98
C ALA A 41 7.72 6.50 -3.74
N GLY A 42 8.22 7.58 -3.12
CA GLY A 42 9.21 8.49 -3.70
C GLY A 42 10.61 8.19 -3.18
N SER A 43 11.59 8.07 -4.08
CA SER A 43 13.00 7.86 -3.73
C SER A 43 13.93 8.31 -4.85
N GLY A 44 14.94 9.12 -4.54
CA GLY A 44 15.98 9.49 -5.51
C GLY A 44 15.43 10.20 -6.75
N GLY A 45 14.39 11.04 -6.56
CA GLY A 45 13.71 11.75 -7.65
C GLY A 45 12.81 10.89 -8.54
N ARG A 46 12.57 9.62 -8.18
CA ARG A 46 11.65 8.70 -8.87
C ARG A 46 10.46 8.34 -7.99
N TRP A 47 9.39 7.89 -8.63
CA TRP A 47 8.17 7.42 -7.98
C TRP A 47 7.85 6.01 -8.45
N GLY A 48 7.70 5.09 -7.50
CA GLY A 48 7.05 3.80 -7.72
C GLY A 48 5.56 3.90 -7.41
N LEU A 49 4.75 3.08 -8.08
CA LEU A 49 3.30 3.05 -7.93
C LEU A 49 2.85 1.61 -7.66
N GLY A 50 2.10 1.44 -6.59
CA GLY A 50 1.46 0.18 -6.23
C GLY A 50 -0.01 0.40 -5.92
N TYR A 51 -0.80 -0.68 -5.98
CA TYR A 51 -2.22 -0.60 -5.69
C TYR A 51 -2.76 -1.89 -5.10
N THR A 52 -3.93 -1.79 -4.49
CA THR A 52 -4.77 -2.93 -4.09
C THR A 52 -6.24 -2.57 -4.30
N TYR A 53 -7.10 -3.59 -4.39
CA TYR A 53 -8.55 -3.40 -4.36
C TYR A 53 -9.07 -3.81 -2.99
N GLY A 54 -9.96 -3.01 -2.42
CA GLY A 54 -10.52 -3.28 -1.10
C GLY A 54 -10.99 -2.02 -0.37
N HIS A 55 -11.16 -2.13 0.94
CA HIS A 55 -11.74 -1.04 1.74
C HIS A 55 -10.80 0.19 1.80
N PRO A 56 -11.33 1.43 1.73
CA PRO A 56 -10.55 2.68 1.82
C PRO A 56 -9.64 2.79 3.05
N ALA A 57 -9.97 2.07 4.12
CA ALA A 57 -9.16 2.01 5.35
C ALA A 57 -7.73 1.52 5.11
N ALA A 58 -7.45 0.77 4.04
CA ALA A 58 -6.07 0.41 3.70
C ALA A 58 -5.21 1.66 3.45
N ALA A 59 -5.74 2.71 2.81
CA ALA A 59 -5.02 3.97 2.63
C ALA A 59 -4.69 4.65 3.97
N ALA A 60 -5.62 4.59 4.94
CA ALA A 60 -5.38 5.10 6.27
C ALA A 60 -4.24 4.33 6.97
N ILE A 61 -4.24 2.99 6.90
CA ILE A 61 -3.17 2.15 7.46
C ILE A 61 -1.81 2.48 6.84
N VAL A 62 -1.74 2.67 5.52
CA VAL A 62 -0.49 3.08 4.86
C VAL A 62 0.01 4.41 5.42
N ASN A 63 -0.86 5.43 5.43
CA ASN A 63 -0.47 6.78 5.83
C ASN A 63 -0.18 6.92 7.33
N SER A 64 -0.92 6.23 8.20
CA SER A 64 -0.80 6.37 9.66
C SER A 64 0.18 5.42 10.31
N THR A 65 0.37 4.23 9.73
CA THR A 65 1.14 3.15 10.36
C THR A 65 2.34 2.77 9.50
N LEU A 66 2.13 2.34 8.25
CA LEU A 66 3.21 1.76 7.45
C LEU A 66 4.26 2.80 7.04
N ALA A 67 3.85 4.04 6.77
CA ALA A 67 4.76 5.13 6.39
C ALA A 67 5.91 5.33 7.40
N GLY A 68 5.62 5.22 8.71
CA GLY A 68 6.63 5.37 9.77
C GLY A 68 7.67 4.26 9.82
N HIS A 69 7.42 3.12 9.16
CA HIS A 69 8.33 1.97 9.09
C HIS A 69 9.06 1.84 7.76
N VAL A 70 8.62 2.57 6.73
CA VAL A 70 9.17 2.50 5.37
C VAL A 70 9.98 3.75 5.02
N VAL A 71 9.48 4.94 5.37
CA VAL A 71 10.18 6.20 5.10
C VAL A 71 11.51 6.25 5.85
N GLY A 72 12.57 6.66 5.16
CA GLY A 72 13.95 6.64 5.64
C GLY A 72 14.65 5.29 5.46
N GLY A 73 13.90 4.21 5.21
CA GLY A 73 14.45 2.92 4.82
C GLY A 73 15.00 2.93 3.40
N SER A 74 15.83 1.94 3.07
CA SER A 74 16.40 1.78 1.73
C SER A 74 15.33 1.34 0.73
N ALA A 75 15.20 2.06 -0.39
CA ALA A 75 14.23 1.73 -1.45
C ALA A 75 14.54 0.39 -2.13
N LEU A 76 15.80 -0.08 -2.12
CA LEU A 76 16.17 -1.39 -2.68
C LEU A 76 16.12 -2.53 -1.65
N SER A 77 15.64 -2.27 -0.41
CA SER A 77 15.53 -3.26 0.66
C SER A 77 14.07 -3.67 0.90
N VAL A 78 13.34 -3.95 -0.18
CA VAL A 78 11.89 -4.23 -0.16
C VAL A 78 11.51 -5.31 0.86
N GLY A 79 12.25 -6.42 0.94
CA GLY A 79 11.98 -7.48 1.91
C GLY A 79 12.08 -7.02 3.38
N ALA A 80 13.03 -6.12 3.69
CA ALA A 80 13.15 -5.56 5.04
C ALA A 80 12.00 -4.60 5.36
N SER A 81 11.54 -3.82 4.37
CA SER A 81 10.34 -3.00 4.50
C SER A 81 9.10 -3.86 4.72
N TRP A 82 8.97 -4.97 4.01
CA TRP A 82 7.87 -5.93 4.17
C TRP A 82 7.82 -6.49 5.60
N ASP A 83 8.94 -7.01 6.11
CA ASP A 83 9.04 -7.55 7.48
C ASP A 83 8.66 -6.50 8.54
N ALA A 84 9.15 -5.27 8.38
CA ALA A 84 8.85 -4.17 9.29
C ALA A 84 7.35 -3.82 9.29
N MET A 85 6.72 -3.77 8.11
CA MET A 85 5.29 -3.49 7.98
C MET A 85 4.43 -4.61 8.58
N VAL A 86 4.79 -5.87 8.36
CA VAL A 86 4.09 -7.01 8.97
C VAL A 86 4.15 -6.95 10.51
N GLY A 87 5.32 -6.63 11.06
CA GLY A 87 5.48 -6.43 12.50
C GLY A 87 4.63 -5.27 13.03
N ALA A 88 4.57 -4.15 12.29
CA ALA A 88 3.83 -2.95 12.67
C ALA A 88 2.32 -3.18 12.79
N VAL A 89 1.76 -4.08 11.99
CA VAL A 89 0.31 -4.34 11.98
C VAL A 89 -0.14 -5.45 12.93
N ARG A 90 0.75 -6.02 13.76
CA ARG A 90 0.43 -7.14 14.67
C ARG A 90 -0.84 -6.90 15.49
N ASN A 91 -1.02 -5.69 16.03
CA ASN A 91 -2.18 -5.33 16.84
C ASN A 91 -3.39 -4.85 16.04
N ILE A 92 -3.17 -4.40 14.81
CA ILE A 92 -4.25 -4.00 13.89
C ILE A 92 -4.93 -5.26 13.33
N GLY A 93 -4.16 -6.34 13.17
CA GLY A 93 -4.57 -7.56 12.50
C GLY A 93 -3.89 -7.64 11.14
N TRP A 94 -3.01 -8.62 10.96
CA TRP A 94 -2.21 -8.76 9.74
C TRP A 94 -3.04 -9.13 8.49
N PRO A 95 -3.99 -10.08 8.54
CA PRO A 95 -4.80 -10.43 7.37
C PRO A 95 -5.79 -9.34 6.94
N GLY A 96 -6.34 -9.46 5.73
CA GLY A 96 -7.40 -8.60 5.23
C GLY A 96 -6.90 -7.20 4.85
N VAL A 97 -7.49 -6.15 5.41
CA VAL A 97 -7.23 -4.75 5.02
C VAL A 97 -5.76 -4.37 5.21
N ALA A 98 -5.12 -4.82 6.30
CA ALA A 98 -3.71 -4.54 6.53
C ALA A 98 -2.80 -5.26 5.54
N ALA A 99 -3.07 -6.53 5.22
CA ALA A 99 -2.35 -7.26 4.18
C ALA A 99 -2.47 -6.55 2.82
N GLY A 100 -3.66 -6.08 2.44
CA GLY A 100 -3.85 -5.29 1.23
C GLY A 100 -3.03 -3.98 1.22
N ALA A 101 -2.98 -3.28 2.35
CA ALA A 101 -2.13 -2.09 2.52
C ALA A 101 -0.63 -2.44 2.34
N ILE A 102 -0.16 -3.54 2.94
CA ILE A 102 1.22 -4.02 2.80
C ILE A 102 1.51 -4.38 1.34
N SER A 103 0.62 -5.12 0.67
CA SER A 103 0.79 -5.48 -0.74
C SER A 103 0.89 -4.24 -1.65
N ALA A 104 0.07 -3.22 -1.43
CA ALA A 104 0.13 -2.00 -2.24
C ALA A 104 1.45 -1.24 -2.03
N VAL A 105 1.99 -1.22 -0.80
CA VAL A 105 3.31 -0.63 -0.54
C VAL A 105 4.43 -1.47 -1.14
N ASP A 106 4.40 -2.79 -1.00
CA ASP A 106 5.39 -3.71 -1.56
C ASP A 106 5.51 -3.54 -3.09
N VAL A 107 4.38 -3.52 -3.80
CA VAL A 107 4.34 -3.26 -5.26
C VAL A 107 4.89 -1.87 -5.60
N ALA A 108 4.65 -0.85 -4.76
CA ALA A 108 5.18 0.49 -4.99
C ALA A 108 6.70 0.59 -4.81
N LEU A 109 7.34 -0.36 -4.12
CA LEU A 109 8.78 -0.39 -3.84
C LEU A 109 9.57 -1.28 -4.82
N TRP A 110 8.90 -2.16 -5.58
CA TRP A 110 9.49 -2.99 -6.63
C TRP A 110 9.74 -2.22 -7.94
#